data_AF-A0A8J9SWM1-F1
#
_entry.id   AF-A0A8J9SWM1-F1
#
_cell.length_a   1.000
_cell.length_b   1.000
_cell.length_c   1.000
_cell.angle_alpha   90.00
_cell.angle_beta   90.00
_cell.angle_gamma   90.00
#
_symmetry.space_group_name_H-M   'P 1'
#
loop_
_entity.id
_entity.type
_entity.pdbx_description
1 polymer ?
#
loop_
_entity_poly.entity_id
_entity_poly.type
_entity_poly.pdbx_seq_one_letter_code
_entity_poly.pdbx_strand_id
1 'polypeptide(L)'
;VFMGMGEPLDNYSNVVEACRALIDRQRWNLAHGRVTVSTVGLVSQIRKLTAELPEVSLALSLHAPNQQDRQAIVPTAKHYPLEDLIDALDQHMMAYLQKRTN
;
A
#
# COMPACT_ATOMS: atom_id res chain seq x y z
N VAL A 1 6.89 -0.43 -9.62
CA VAL A 1 6.81 0.09 -8.24
C VAL A 1 6.35 1.54 -8.30
N PHE A 2 5.40 1.95 -7.45
CA PHE A 2 4.89 3.33 -7.37
C PHE A 2 5.65 4.10 -6.28
N MET A 3 6.83 4.63 -6.63
CA MET A 3 7.74 5.38 -5.74
C MET A 3 8.28 6.65 -6.45
N GLY A 4 7.52 7.18 -7.40
CA GLY A 4 7.86 8.41 -8.11
C GLY A 4 7.50 9.65 -7.31
N MET A 5 6.99 10.67 -7.99
CA MET A 5 6.50 11.87 -7.32
C MET A 5 5.08 11.68 -6.78
N GLY A 6 4.85 12.13 -5.54
CA GLY A 6 3.54 12.13 -4.89
C GLY A 6 3.23 10.88 -4.07
N GLU A 7 2.15 10.96 -3.28
CA GLU A 7 1.59 9.84 -2.52
C GLU A 7 0.61 9.05 -3.40
N PRO A 8 0.91 7.79 -3.78
CA PRO A 8 0.07 7.02 -4.69
C PRO A 8 -1.38 6.87 -4.20
N LEU A 9 -1.60 6.70 -2.90
CA LEU A 9 -2.94 6.45 -2.36
C LEU A 9 -3.83 7.72 -2.26
N ASP A 10 -3.27 8.92 -2.46
CA ASP A 10 -4.08 10.14 -2.69
C ASP A 10 -4.71 10.13 -4.09
N ASN A 11 -4.08 9.46 -5.06
CA ASN A 11 -4.59 9.26 -6.42
C ASN A 11 -5.18 7.85 -6.61
N TYR A 12 -5.95 7.40 -5.62
CA TYR A 12 -6.35 6.00 -5.48
C TYR A 12 -6.98 5.38 -6.74
N SER A 13 -7.98 6.03 -7.34
CA SER A 13 -8.71 5.46 -8.49
C SER A 13 -7.80 5.16 -9.66
N ASN A 14 -6.95 6.11 -10.02
CA ASN A 14 -6.01 5.99 -11.15
C ASN A 14 -4.91 4.97 -10.84
N VAL A 15 -4.41 4.92 -9.61
CA VAL A 15 -3.38 3.95 -9.21
C VAL A 15 -3.93 2.52 -9.22
N VAL A 16 -5.13 2.30 -8.69
CA VAL A 16 -5.78 0.98 -8.69
C VAL A 16 -6.09 0.51 -10.11
N GLU A 17 -6.57 1.40 -10.99
CA GLU A 17 -6.79 1.07 -12.40
C GLU A 17 -5.47 0.70 -13.10
N ALA A 18 -4.39 1.45 -12.85
CA ALA A 18 -3.07 1.13 -13.37
C ALA A 18 -2.57 -0.23 -12.85
N CYS A 19 -2.74 -0.52 -11.54
CA CYS A 19 -2.41 -1.82 -10.96
C CYS A 19 -3.17 -2.96 -11.67
N ARG A 20 -4.49 -2.82 -11.86
CA ARG A 20 -5.32 -3.79 -12.57
C ARG A 20 -4.81 -4.02 -13.99
N ALA A 21 -4.52 -2.95 -14.72
CA ALA A 21 -4.01 -3.07 -16.09
C ALA A 21 -2.64 -3.77 -16.15
N LEU A 22 -1.77 -3.53 -15.17
CA LEU A 22 -0.44 -4.14 -15.10
C LEU A 22 -0.50 -5.65 -14.81
N ILE A 23 -1.44 -6.10 -13.99
CA ILE A 23 -1.59 -7.52 -13.63
C ILE A 23 -2.53 -8.30 -14.57
N ASP A 24 -3.30 -7.61 -15.41
CA ASP A 24 -4.22 -8.22 -16.37
C ASP A 24 -3.48 -9.10 -17.38
N ARG A 25 -3.90 -10.36 -17.49
CA ARG A 25 -3.32 -11.38 -18.38
C ARG A 25 -3.40 -11.02 -19.85
N GLN A 26 -4.40 -10.24 -20.27
CA GLN A 26 -4.59 -9.82 -21.66
C GLN A 26 -3.86 -8.52 -21.99
N ARG A 27 -3.31 -7.83 -21.00
CA ARG A 27 -2.56 -6.58 -21.17
C ARG A 27 -1.08 -6.82 -20.91
N TRP A 28 -0.60 -6.49 -19.72
CA TRP A 28 0.82 -6.54 -19.38
C TRP A 28 1.25 -7.84 -18.70
N ASN A 29 0.30 -8.58 -18.10
CA ASN A 29 0.51 -9.87 -17.46
C ASN A 29 1.70 -9.91 -16.49
N LEU A 30 1.90 -8.83 -15.72
CA LEU A 30 2.92 -8.83 -14.68
C LEU A 30 2.48 -9.71 -13.51
N ALA A 31 3.42 -10.49 -12.96
CA ALA A 31 3.17 -11.23 -11.74
C ALA A 31 2.72 -10.26 -10.62
N HIS A 32 1.66 -10.61 -9.89
CA HIS A 32 1.00 -9.67 -8.97
C HIS A 32 1.96 -9.05 -7.95
N GLY A 33 2.87 -9.86 -7.38
CA GLY A 33 3.89 -9.39 -6.43
C GLY A 33 4.98 -8.48 -7.02
N ARG A 34 5.06 -8.30 -8.35
CA ARG A 34 5.97 -7.36 -9.02
C ARG A 34 5.39 -5.94 -9.15
N VAL A 35 4.10 -5.77 -8.85
CA VAL A 35 3.46 -4.46 -8.77
C VAL A 35 3.44 -4.05 -7.30
N THR A 36 4.25 -3.05 -6.93
CA THR A 36 4.34 -2.55 -5.56
C THR A 36 3.79 -1.13 -5.45
N VAL A 37 2.80 -0.93 -4.60
CA VAL A 37 2.30 0.40 -4.20
C VAL A 37 3.04 0.84 -2.95
N SER A 38 3.67 2.01 -2.96
CA SER A 38 4.25 2.62 -1.77
C SER A 38 3.28 3.63 -1.16
N THR A 39 3.30 3.81 0.15
CA THR A 39 2.50 4.84 0.83
C THR A 39 3.21 5.37 2.06
N VAL A 40 2.95 6.64 2.41
CA VAL A 40 3.32 7.25 3.69
C VAL A 40 2.46 6.78 4.87
N GLY A 41 1.40 6.01 4.61
CA GLY A 41 0.59 5.36 5.65
C GLY A 41 -0.86 5.83 5.75
N LEU A 42 -1.53 6.05 4.62
CA LEU A 42 -2.97 6.38 4.58
C LEU A 42 -3.82 5.15 4.96
N VAL A 43 -4.07 4.95 6.26
CA VAL A 43 -4.71 3.73 6.82
C VAL A 43 -6.00 3.35 6.11
N SER A 44 -6.91 4.29 5.88
CA SER A 44 -8.19 4.03 5.20
C SER A 44 -7.99 3.51 3.77
N GLN A 45 -7.02 4.07 3.06
CA GLN A 45 -6.71 3.69 1.68
C GLN A 45 -5.96 2.36 1.61
N ILE A 46 -5.10 2.04 2.60
CA ILE A 46 -4.49 0.71 2.73
C ILE A 46 -5.58 -0.35 2.87
N ARG A 47 -6.53 -0.15 3.78
CA ARG A 47 -7.65 -1.10 3.98
C ARG A 47 -8.49 -1.26 2.72
N LYS A 48 -8.74 -0.16 2.00
CA LYS A 48 -9.44 -0.18 0.72
C LYS A 48 -8.67 -0.97 -0.35
N LEU A 49 -7.36 -0.74 -0.47
CA LEU A 49 -6.49 -1.48 -1.38
C LEU A 49 -6.48 -2.98 -1.04
N THR A 50 -6.41 -3.34 0.24
CA THR A 50 -6.49 -4.74 0.70
C THR A 50 -7.78 -5.42 0.29
N ALA A 51 -8.91 -4.72 0.32
CA ALA A 51 -10.19 -5.28 -0.12
C ALA A 51 -10.28 -5.44 -1.64
N GLU A 52 -9.72 -4.51 -2.42
CA GLU A 52 -9.87 -4.46 -3.88
C GLU A 52 -8.78 -5.19 -4.66
N LEU A 53 -7.54 -5.15 -4.18
CA LEU A 53 -6.34 -5.69 -4.83
C LEU A 53 -5.36 -6.27 -3.78
N PRO A 54 -5.77 -7.29 -3.00
CA PRO A 54 -4.90 -7.90 -2.00
C PRO A 54 -3.64 -8.54 -2.58
N GLU A 55 -3.61 -8.88 -3.87
CA GLU A 55 -2.48 -9.54 -4.53
C GLU A 55 -1.32 -8.62 -4.94
N VAL A 56 -1.47 -7.29 -4.88
CA VAL A 56 -0.36 -6.36 -5.17
C VAL A 56 0.53 -6.21 -3.94
N SER A 57 1.83 -5.98 -4.13
CA SER A 57 2.74 -5.72 -3.02
C SER A 57 2.51 -4.33 -2.43
N LEU A 58 2.57 -4.20 -1.10
CA LEU A 58 2.50 -2.92 -0.40
C LEU A 58 3.85 -2.60 0.29
N ALA A 59 4.32 -1.36 0.17
CA ALA A 59 5.52 -0.87 0.84
C ALA A 59 5.19 0.35 1.71
N LEU A 60 5.61 0.33 2.97
CA LEU A 60 5.44 1.46 3.88
C LEU A 60 6.70 2.34 3.93
N SER A 61 6.52 3.62 3.70
CA SER A 61 7.51 4.67 3.95
C SER A 61 7.50 5.05 5.45
N LEU A 62 8.13 4.22 6.29
CA LEU A 62 8.06 4.32 7.75
C LEU A 62 8.93 5.46 8.34
N HIS A 63 10.19 5.53 7.91
CA HIS A 63 11.19 6.55 8.26
C HIS A 63 11.63 6.69 9.74
N ALA A 64 10.91 6.13 10.71
CA ALA A 64 11.31 6.14 12.12
C ALA A 64 10.69 4.98 12.93
N PRO A 65 11.34 4.52 14.02
CA PRO A 65 10.87 3.36 14.80
C PRO A 65 9.77 3.68 15.82
N ASN A 66 9.48 4.95 16.11
CA ASN A 66 8.45 5.37 17.08
C ASN A 66 7.64 6.55 16.54
N GLN A 67 6.45 6.78 17.13
CA GLN A 67 5.51 7.79 16.62
C GLN A 67 6.06 9.21 16.73
N GLN A 68 6.78 9.54 17.81
CA GLN A 68 7.31 10.89 18.04
C GLN A 68 8.29 11.28 16.93
N ASP A 69 9.27 10.42 16.65
CA ASP A 69 10.27 10.67 15.62
C ASP A 69 9.64 10.64 14.21
N ARG A 70 8.66 9.74 13.98
CA ARG A 70 7.95 9.69 12.71
C ARG A 70 7.19 10.98 12.43
N GLN A 71 6.53 11.57 13.43
CA GLN A 71 5.83 12.85 13.28
C GLN A 71 6.79 14.02 13.01
N ALA A 72 8.04 13.95 13.46
CA ALA A 72 9.05 14.96 13.17
C ALA A 72 9.52 14.91 11.70
N ILE A 73 9.63 13.71 11.12
CA ILE A 73 10.10 13.50 9.74
C ILE A 73 8.95 13.60 8.72
N VAL A 74 7.78 13.06 9.08
CA VAL A 74 6.57 12.99 8.26
C VAL A 74 5.44 13.69 9.01
N PRO A 75 5.25 15.01 8.85
CA PRO A 75 4.27 15.77 9.63
C PRO A 75 2.82 15.25 9.53
N THR A 76 2.46 14.65 8.38
CA THR A 76 1.15 14.04 8.14
C THR A 76 0.92 12.76 8.96
N ALA A 77 1.98 12.13 9.50
CA ALA A 77 1.91 10.97 10.38
C ALA A 77 1.08 11.21 11.65
N LYS A 78 0.84 12.46 12.03
CA LYS A 78 -0.03 12.82 13.17
C LYS A 78 -1.45 12.27 13.04
N HIS A 79 -1.93 12.12 11.80
CA HIS A 79 -3.27 11.60 11.52
C HIS A 79 -3.33 10.06 11.49
N TYR A 80 -2.19 9.39 11.50
CA TYR A 80 -2.08 7.94 11.31
C TYR A 80 -1.12 7.36 12.37
N PRO A 81 -1.64 7.01 13.56
CA PRO A 81 -0.87 6.33 14.60
C PRO A 81 -0.22 5.04 14.09
N LEU A 82 0.96 4.71 14.62
CA LEU A 82 1.69 3.49 14.23
C LEU A 82 0.89 2.21 14.50
N GLU A 83 0.11 2.16 15.57
CA GLU A 83 -0.72 0.99 15.91
C GLU A 83 -1.74 0.71 14.80
N ASP A 84 -2.54 1.71 14.41
CA ASP A 84 -3.51 1.59 13.32
C ASP A 84 -2.86 1.21 11.97
N LEU A 85 -1.63 1.68 11.76
CA LEU A 85 -0.86 1.40 10.57
C LEU A 85 -0.37 -0.05 10.54
N ILE A 86 0.17 -0.55 11.65
CA ILE A 86 0.59 -1.95 11.78
C ILE A 86 -0.62 -2.86 11.58
N ASP A 87 -1.76 -2.57 12.20
CA ASP A 87 -2.99 -3.33 12.02
C ASP A 87 -3.43 -3.40 10.55
N ALA A 88 -3.35 -2.28 9.82
CA ALA A 88 -3.69 -2.24 8.40
C ALA A 88 -2.69 -3.02 7.53
N LEU A 89 -1.40 -2.97 7.87
CA LEU A 89 -0.35 -3.74 7.20
C LEU A 89 -0.48 -5.24 7.43
N ASP A 90 -0.77 -5.66 8.66
CA ASP A 90 -0.99 -7.07 9.01
C ASP A 90 -2.20 -7.63 8.26
N GLN A 91 -3.29 -6.87 8.18
CA GLN A 91 -4.46 -7.25 7.36
C GLN A 91 -4.09 -7.40 5.89
N HIS A 92 -3.30 -6.47 5.34
CA HIS A 92 -2.85 -6.56 3.95
C HIS A 92 -1.96 -7.79 3.73
N MET A 93 -1.00 -8.04 4.63
CA MET A 93 -0.11 -9.19 4.57
C MET A 93 -0.88 -10.51 4.60
N MET A 94 -1.88 -10.64 5.49
CA MET A 94 -2.71 -11.84 5.55
C MET A 94 -3.51 -12.07 4.25
N ALA A 95 -4.13 -11.02 3.71
CA ALA A 95 -4.87 -11.12 2.45
C ALA A 95 -3.97 -11.44 1.26
N TYR A 96 -2.78 -10.83 1.19
CA TYR A 96 -1.76 -11.08 0.17
C TYR A 96 -1.29 -12.54 0.19
N LEU A 97 -1.02 -13.08 1.38
CA LEU A 97 -0.63 -14.49 1.53
C LEU A 97 -1.74 -15.44 1.08
N GLN A 98 -2.99 -15.20 1.50
CA GLN A 98 -4.15 -16.01 1.10
C GLN A 98 -4.35 -16.03 -0.42
N LYS A 99 -4.09 -14.92 -1.12
CA LYS A 99 -4.19 -14.86 -2.58
C LYS A 99 -3.07 -15.56 -3.32
N ARG A 100 -1.91 -15.76 -2.70
CA ARG A 100 -0.76 -16.44 -3.34
C ARG A 100 -0.83 -17.96 -3.24
N THR A 101 -1.51 -18.49 -2.23
CA THR A 101 -1.71 -19.94 -2.04
C THR A 101 -2.87 -20.50 -2.85
N ASN A 102 -3.76 -19.65 -3.39
CA ASN A 102 -4.87 -20.02 -4.26
C ASN A 102 -4.53 -19.76 -5.73
#